data_AF-H1LK30-F1
#
_entry.id   AF-H1LK30-F1
#
_cell.length_a   1.000
_cell.length_b   1.000
_cell.length_c   1.000
_cell.angle_alpha   90.00
_cell.angle_beta   90.00
_cell.angle_gamma   90.00
#
_symmetry.space_group_name_H-M   'P 1'
#
loop_
_entity.id
_entity.type
_entity.pdbx_description
1 polymer ?
#
loop_
_entity_poly.entity_id
_entity_poly.type
_entity_poly.pdbx_seq_one_letter_code
_entity_poly.pdbx_strand_id
1 'polypeptide(L)'
;MNDYQKYLLDDATMMTTNLFFDLVAKMYNDFPGNVDEDIEQMNKDEIESIQTTILQEFSKVVDSLQRTDQEMTIVTNEVGLGLVPASKESRILRDTYGLVNQLLAKKADDVYFVISGLSQKIK
;
A
#
# COMPACT_ATOMS: atom_id res chain seq x y z
N MET A 1 0.12 28.16 -3.34
CA MET A 1 0.12 26.69 -3.22
C MET A 1 -0.50 26.39 -1.87
N ASN A 2 -1.38 25.38 -1.77
CA ASN A 2 -2.20 25.19 -0.56
C ASN A 2 -1.34 25.00 0.70
N ASP A 3 -1.72 25.75 1.74
CA ASP A 3 -0.93 26.10 2.93
C ASP A 3 -1.19 25.12 4.10
N TYR A 4 -1.25 23.81 3.80
CA TYR A 4 -1.52 22.81 4.83
C TYR A 4 -0.24 22.44 5.56
N GLN A 5 -0.18 22.65 6.87
CA GLN A 5 0.98 22.26 7.68
C GLN A 5 1.03 20.75 7.96
N LYS A 6 -0.12 20.06 7.87
CA LYS A 6 -0.24 18.63 8.17
C LYS A 6 -1.11 17.92 7.15
N TYR A 7 -0.72 16.70 6.78
CA TYR A 7 -1.48 15.79 5.93
C TYR A 7 -1.84 14.51 6.66
N LEU A 8 -2.99 13.96 6.32
CA LEU A 8 -3.43 12.63 6.75
C LEU A 8 -3.68 11.78 5.51
N LEU A 9 -3.05 10.61 5.45
CA LEU A 9 -3.36 9.57 4.47
C LEU A 9 -4.01 8.41 5.22
N ASP A 10 -5.33 8.24 5.04
CA ASP A 10 -6.14 7.23 5.71
C ASP A 10 -7.06 6.53 4.68
N ASP A 11 -6.86 5.25 4.33
CA ASP A 11 -5.76 4.35 4.72
C ASP A 11 -4.84 4.00 3.52
N ALA A 12 -3.59 3.68 3.83
CA ALA A 12 -2.64 3.20 2.84
C ALA A 12 -3.03 1.82 2.29
N THR A 13 -3.80 1.03 3.04
CA THR A 13 -4.29 -0.28 2.60
C THR A 13 -5.31 -0.15 1.45
N MET A 14 -6.28 0.76 1.52
CA MET A 14 -7.21 1.01 0.40
C MET A 14 -6.54 1.69 -0.77
N MET A 15 -5.61 2.63 -0.53
CA MET A 15 -4.82 3.18 -1.62
C MET A 15 -4.04 2.08 -2.36
N THR A 16 -3.42 1.16 -1.63
CA THR A 16 -2.70 0.01 -2.20
C THR A 16 -3.65 -0.89 -3.02
N THR A 17 -4.83 -1.17 -2.49
CA THR A 17 -5.87 -1.98 -3.16
C THR A 17 -6.31 -1.34 -4.49
N ASN A 18 -6.61 -0.04 -4.45
CA ASN A 18 -7.06 0.70 -5.63
C ASN A 18 -5.97 0.76 -6.71
N LEU A 19 -4.72 1.01 -6.32
CA LEU A 19 -3.59 0.97 -7.24
C LEU A 19 -3.39 -0.42 -7.84
N PHE A 20 -3.50 -1.47 -7.02
CA PHE A 20 -3.37 -2.85 -7.50
C PHE A 20 -4.38 -3.15 -8.61
N PHE A 21 -5.68 -2.92 -8.38
CA PHE A 21 -6.71 -3.18 -9.38
C PHE A 21 -6.59 -2.29 -10.63
N ASP A 22 -6.25 -1.01 -10.47
CA ASP A 22 -6.00 -0.11 -11.60
C ASP A 22 -4.82 -0.59 -12.45
N LEU A 23 -3.74 -1.07 -11.83
CA LEU A 23 -2.57 -1.59 -12.54
C LEU A 23 -2.83 -2.93 -13.22
N VAL A 24 -3.59 -3.84 -12.60
CA VAL A 24 -4.02 -5.10 -13.23
C VAL A 24 -4.83 -4.79 -14.49
N ALA A 25 -5.86 -3.95 -14.37
CA ALA A 25 -6.70 -3.63 -15.52
C ALA A 25 -5.93 -2.94 -16.66
N LYS A 26 -4.93 -2.10 -16.34
CA LYS A 26 -4.02 -1.50 -17.32
C LYS A 26 -3.09 -2.52 -17.98
N MET A 27 -2.59 -3.49 -17.22
CA MET A 27 -1.66 -4.51 -17.71
C MET A 27 -2.32 -5.42 -18.75
N TYR A 28 -3.58 -5.83 -18.50
CA TYR A 28 -4.34 -6.69 -19.40
C TYR A 28 -5.14 -5.93 -20.46
N ASN A 29 -5.16 -4.58 -20.40
CA ASN A 29 -5.97 -3.70 -21.25
C ASN A 29 -7.45 -4.13 -21.27
N ASP A 30 -7.93 -4.62 -20.14
CA ASP A 30 -9.21 -5.32 -20.03
C ASP A 30 -10.19 -4.45 -19.24
N PHE A 31 -10.97 -3.64 -19.97
CA PHE A 31 -12.02 -2.79 -19.40
C PHE A 31 -13.31 -2.88 -20.23
N PRO A 32 -14.45 -3.34 -19.67
CA PRO A 32 -14.69 -3.78 -18.29
C PRO A 32 -14.41 -5.29 -18.13
N GLY A 33 -13.14 -5.65 -18.15
CA GLY A 33 -12.65 -7.02 -18.17
C GLY A 33 -13.02 -7.94 -17.01
N ASN A 34 -12.53 -9.18 -17.07
CA ASN A 34 -12.63 -10.10 -15.94
C ASN A 34 -11.33 -10.09 -15.11
N VAL A 35 -11.22 -9.10 -14.23
CA VAL A 35 -10.08 -8.89 -13.34
C VAL A 35 -9.75 -10.13 -12.49
N ASP A 36 -10.74 -10.93 -12.12
CA ASP A 36 -10.53 -12.15 -11.33
C ASP A 36 -9.75 -13.20 -12.14
N GLU A 37 -10.10 -13.38 -13.42
CA GLU A 37 -9.38 -14.27 -14.34
C GLU A 37 -7.95 -13.78 -14.59
N ASP A 38 -7.78 -12.47 -14.78
CA ASP A 38 -6.47 -11.84 -14.95
C ASP A 38 -5.55 -12.13 -13.75
N ILE A 39 -6.04 -11.91 -12.53
CA ILE A 39 -5.25 -12.15 -11.33
C ILE A 39 -4.88 -13.63 -11.19
N GLU A 40 -5.79 -14.55 -11.52
CA GLU A 40 -5.52 -15.98 -11.45
C GLU A 40 -4.47 -16.43 -12.47
N GLN A 41 -4.37 -15.80 -13.64
CA GLN A 41 -3.34 -16.10 -14.64
C GLN A 41 -2.00 -15.38 -14.45
N MET A 42 -1.94 -14.31 -13.63
CA MET A 42 -0.70 -13.56 -13.41
C MET A 42 0.50 -14.43 -13.02
N ASN A 43 1.63 -14.23 -13.67
CA ASN A 43 2.88 -14.85 -13.28
C ASN A 43 3.63 -14.02 -12.21
N LYS A 44 4.76 -14.54 -11.72
CA LYS A 44 5.52 -13.89 -10.64
C LYS A 44 6.10 -12.54 -11.05
N ASP A 45 6.58 -12.41 -12.28
CA ASP A 45 7.23 -11.19 -12.78
C ASP A 45 6.20 -10.07 -12.95
N GLU A 46 4.97 -10.41 -13.37
CA GLU A 46 3.83 -9.47 -13.44
C GLU A 46 3.43 -8.97 -12.05
N ILE A 47 3.35 -9.87 -11.07
CA ILE A 47 3.07 -9.51 -9.67
C ILE A 47 4.15 -8.57 -9.13
N GLU A 48 5.43 -8.92 -9.33
CA GLU A 48 6.56 -8.11 -8.87
C GLU A 48 6.59 -6.73 -9.55
N SER A 49 6.23 -6.65 -10.83
CA SER A 49 6.12 -5.39 -11.56
C SER A 49 5.06 -4.47 -10.93
N ILE A 50 3.86 -5.00 -10.65
CA ILE A 50 2.79 -4.24 -9.99
C ILE A 50 3.19 -3.79 -8.59
N GLN A 51 3.77 -4.68 -7.79
CA GLN A 51 4.25 -4.35 -6.45
C GLN A 51 5.31 -3.24 -6.49
N THR A 52 6.24 -3.33 -7.45
CA THR A 52 7.27 -2.30 -7.65
C THR A 52 6.66 -0.95 -7.99
N THR A 53 5.66 -0.91 -8.89
CA THR A 53 4.96 0.34 -9.23
C THR A 53 4.22 0.92 -8.02
N ILE A 54 3.52 0.10 -7.24
CA ILE A 54 2.84 0.54 -6.01
C ILE A 54 3.85 1.17 -5.02
N LEU A 55 4.97 0.50 -4.77
CA LEU A 55 6.02 1.01 -3.87
C LEU A 55 6.63 2.32 -4.37
N GLN A 56 6.74 2.49 -5.69
CA GLN A 56 7.18 3.75 -6.30
C GLN A 56 6.17 4.88 -6.09
N GLU A 57 4.86 4.62 -6.21
CA GLU A 57 3.82 5.62 -5.94
C GLU A 57 3.86 6.10 -4.48
N PHE A 58 3.95 5.17 -3.51
CA PHE A 58 4.13 5.55 -2.11
C PHE A 58 5.43 6.31 -1.86
N SER A 59 6.53 5.90 -2.52
CA SER A 59 7.80 6.60 -2.41
C SER A 59 7.69 8.04 -2.89
N LYS A 60 7.01 8.29 -4.02
CA LYS A 60 6.77 9.66 -4.53
C LYS A 60 6.00 10.51 -3.53
N VAL A 61 4.95 9.96 -2.91
CA VAL A 61 4.16 10.66 -1.89
C VAL A 61 5.05 11.05 -0.71
N VAL A 62 5.78 10.09 -0.12
CA VAL A 62 6.63 10.35 1.05
C VAL A 62 7.79 11.28 0.71
N ASP A 63 8.44 11.11 -0.45
CA ASP A 63 9.58 11.93 -0.87
C ASP A 63 9.18 13.37 -1.22
N SER A 64 7.91 13.60 -1.58
CA SER A 64 7.40 14.96 -1.83
C SER A 64 7.42 15.82 -0.55
N LEU A 65 7.25 15.19 0.61
CA LEU A 65 7.23 15.88 1.91
C LEU A 65 8.62 16.18 2.45
N GLN A 66 9.64 15.41 2.06
CA GLN A 66 11.02 15.63 2.51
C GLN A 66 11.59 17.01 2.13
N ARG A 67 10.93 17.73 1.22
CA ARG A 67 11.33 19.07 0.75
C ARG A 67 10.51 20.18 1.39
N THR A 68 9.74 19.87 2.43
CA THR A 68 8.78 20.77 3.06
C THR A 68 8.88 20.65 4.58
N ASP A 69 8.45 21.68 5.30
CA ASP A 69 8.29 21.63 6.76
C ASP A 69 6.91 21.06 7.17
N GLN A 70 6.28 20.27 6.29
CA GLN A 70 4.94 19.73 6.50
C GLN A 70 5.03 18.34 7.16
N GLU A 71 4.11 18.06 8.09
CA GLU A 71 4.01 16.75 8.73
C GLU A 71 3.00 15.87 7.99
N MET A 72 3.23 14.55 7.94
CA MET A 72 2.24 13.60 7.45
C MET A 72 2.05 12.46 8.44
N THR A 73 0.79 12.16 8.72
CA THR A 73 0.38 10.92 9.39
C THR A 73 -0.21 9.97 8.35
N ILE A 74 0.24 8.73 8.37
CA ILE A 74 -0.27 7.68 7.48
C ILE A 74 -0.86 6.56 8.33
N VAL A 75 -2.11 6.20 8.06
CA VAL A 75 -2.80 5.08 8.69
C VAL A 75 -2.75 3.89 7.74
N THR A 76 -2.41 2.71 8.26
CA THR A 76 -2.39 1.46 7.51
C THR A 76 -2.79 0.31 8.43
N ASN A 77 -3.22 -0.81 7.85
CA ASN A 77 -3.63 -1.98 8.61
C ASN A 77 -2.53 -3.02 8.66
N GLU A 78 -2.42 -3.70 9.80
CA GLU A 78 -1.62 -4.91 9.94
C GLU A 78 -2.47 -6.12 9.54
N VAL A 79 -2.13 -6.75 8.42
CA VAL A 79 -2.86 -7.89 7.82
C VAL A 79 -2.07 -9.21 7.89
N GLY A 80 -0.81 -9.15 8.35
CA GLY A 80 0.14 -10.26 8.34
C GLY A 80 -0.03 -11.24 9.50
N LEU A 81 -0.71 -10.84 10.58
CA LEU A 81 -0.85 -11.63 11.82
C LEU A 81 -1.93 -12.73 11.77
N GLY A 82 -2.66 -12.84 10.66
CA GLY A 82 -3.69 -13.86 10.43
C GLY A 82 -3.23 -15.11 9.68
N LEU A 83 -4.19 -15.97 9.35
CA LEU A 83 -3.96 -17.12 8.47
C LEU A 83 -3.68 -16.66 7.03
N VAL A 84 -2.97 -17.50 6.27
CA VAL A 84 -2.75 -17.30 4.84
C VAL A 84 -4.10 -17.42 4.10
N PRO A 85 -4.50 -16.44 3.28
CA PRO A 85 -5.75 -16.51 2.52
C PRO A 85 -5.77 -17.64 1.48
N ALA A 86 -6.98 -18.12 1.17
CA ALA A 86 -7.20 -19.21 0.22
C ALA A 86 -7.09 -18.77 -1.26
N SER A 87 -7.51 -17.55 -1.60
CA SER A 87 -7.42 -17.02 -2.97
C SER A 87 -6.02 -16.48 -3.29
N LYS A 88 -5.65 -16.49 -4.58
CA LYS A 88 -4.38 -15.95 -5.05
C LYS A 88 -4.32 -14.43 -4.89
N GLU A 89 -5.40 -13.75 -5.28
CA GLU A 89 -5.58 -12.32 -5.08
C GLU A 89 -5.28 -11.88 -3.64
N SER A 90 -5.96 -12.47 -2.66
CA SER A 90 -5.81 -12.06 -1.26
C SER A 90 -4.41 -12.34 -0.71
N ARG A 91 -3.71 -13.36 -1.22
CA ARG A 91 -2.28 -13.58 -0.89
C ARG A 91 -1.40 -12.47 -1.46
N ILE A 92 -1.57 -12.12 -2.74
CA ILE A 92 -0.82 -11.04 -3.40
C ILE A 92 -1.05 -9.71 -2.67
N LEU A 93 -2.30 -9.36 -2.39
CA LEU A 93 -2.64 -8.13 -1.68
C LEU A 93 -2.04 -8.12 -0.26
N ARG A 94 -2.16 -9.22 0.49
CA ARG A 94 -1.56 -9.34 1.83
C ARG A 94 -0.05 -9.09 1.80
N ASP A 95 0.66 -9.73 0.88
CA ASP A 95 2.11 -9.55 0.73
C ASP A 95 2.45 -8.11 0.32
N THR A 96 1.67 -7.52 -0.58
CA THR A 96 1.82 -6.14 -1.04
C THR A 96 1.60 -5.13 0.09
N TYR A 97 0.56 -5.29 0.91
CA TYR A 97 0.34 -4.46 2.10
C TYR A 97 1.53 -4.54 3.06
N GLY A 98 2.09 -5.74 3.26
CA GLY A 98 3.30 -5.93 4.05
C GLY A 98 4.51 -5.16 3.51
N LEU A 99 4.73 -5.20 2.19
CA LEU A 99 5.81 -4.44 1.53
C LEU A 99 5.62 -2.92 1.68
N VAL A 100 4.39 -2.42 1.50
CA VAL A 100 4.06 -1.00 1.68
C VAL A 100 4.27 -0.59 3.14
N ASN A 101 3.79 -1.38 4.11
CA ASN A 101 3.97 -1.10 5.53
C ASN A 101 5.46 -1.03 5.91
N GLN A 102 6.30 -1.95 5.38
CA GLN A 102 7.74 -1.92 5.59
C GLN A 102 8.40 -0.66 5.00
N LEU A 103 8.01 -0.26 3.79
CA LEU A 103 8.50 0.95 3.14
C LEU A 103 8.16 2.19 3.98
N LEU A 104 6.90 2.32 4.39
CA LEU A 104 6.41 3.45 5.18
C LEU A 104 7.10 3.50 6.54
N ALA A 105 7.16 2.38 7.27
CA ALA A 105 7.84 2.31 8.57
C ALA A 105 9.34 2.64 8.48
N LYS A 106 10.01 2.26 7.38
CA LYS A 106 11.41 2.59 7.14
C LYS A 106 11.61 4.11 6.98
N LYS A 107 10.70 4.79 6.28
CA LYS A 107 10.79 6.24 6.02
C LYS A 107 10.20 7.12 7.12
N ALA A 108 9.25 6.63 7.91
CA ALA A 108 8.60 7.39 8.98
C ALA A 108 9.57 7.70 10.13
N ASP A 109 9.43 8.86 10.76
CA ASP A 109 10.18 9.19 11.98
C ASP A 109 9.68 8.37 13.16
N ASP A 110 8.36 8.29 13.32
CA ASP A 110 7.68 7.53 14.37
C ASP A 110 6.76 6.47 13.78
N VAL A 111 6.69 5.31 14.43
CA VAL A 111 5.75 4.23 14.07
C VAL A 111 5.00 3.75 15.30
N TYR A 112 3.68 3.73 15.21
CA TYR A 112 2.79 3.28 16.28
C TYR A 112 2.00 2.06 15.85
N PHE A 113 1.98 1.03 16.69
CA PHE A 113 1.07 -0.09 16.58
C PHE A 113 -0.08 0.10 17.57
N VAL A 114 -1.32 0.11 17.06
CA VAL A 114 -2.52 0.41 17.86
C VAL A 114 -3.40 -0.83 17.96
N ILE A 115 -3.65 -1.30 19.18
CA ILE A 115 -4.53 -2.45 19.45
C ILE A 115 -5.51 -2.08 20.56
N SER A 116 -6.81 -2.30 20.33
CA SER A 116 -7.87 -1.98 21.31
C SER A 116 -7.82 -0.52 21.80
N GLY A 117 -7.44 0.40 20.91
CA GLY A 117 -7.28 1.83 21.23
C GLY A 117 -6.00 2.18 22.00
N LEU A 118 -5.14 1.21 22.31
CA LEU A 118 -3.87 1.41 23.00
C LEU A 118 -2.74 1.50 21.98
N SER A 119 -2.04 2.64 21.95
CA SER A 119 -0.89 2.86 21.07
C SER A 119 0.41 2.42 21.72
N GLN A 120 1.20 1.62 21.01
CA GLN A 120 2.58 1.27 21.35
C GLN A 120 3.51 1.86 20.28
N LYS A 121 4.43 2.74 20.69
CA LYS A 121 5.50 3.20 19.81
C LYS A 121 6.51 2.07 19.59
N ILE A 122 6.82 1.76 18.33
CA ILE A 122 7.75 0.68 17.93
C ILE A 122 8.96 1.19 17.13
N LYS A 123 8.92 2.46 16.72
CA LYS A 123 10.03 3.26 16.20
C LYS A 123 9.82 4.68 16.67
#